data_AF-A0A3M3YJ52-F1
#
_entry.id   AF-A0A3M3YJ52-F1
#
_cell.length_a   1.000
_cell.length_b   1.000
_cell.length_c   1.000
_cell.angle_alpha   90.00
_cell.angle_beta   90.00
_cell.angle_gamma   90.00
#
_symmetry.space_group_name_H-M   'P 1'
#
loop_
_entity.id
_entity.type
_entity.pdbx_description
1 polymer ?
#
loop_
_entity_poly.entity_id
_entity_poly.type
_entity_poly.pdbx_seq_one_letter_code
_entity_poly.pdbx_strand_id
1 'polypeptide(L)'
;MTAAMFGLLGVLLGGFITVIKEVVFRRNKSQKDLLYLSIIVSTELERFVSQCIDAVNDDGLYHGQRNTQGCLEVQTASPGFVIDGMQVDWQTLPANLLYEVLDLPYQIEKAQQIISSTFEYVATPPDYDEGFWERSYQYSILGLKAADLVVRLRIHSRVPQRETSGWTPLDAMRENIEKYERYRDSRT
;
A
#
# COMPACT_ATOMS: atom_id res chain seq x y z
N MET A 1 62.94 -15.93 -13.49
CA MET A 1 61.74 -15.33 -14.11
C MET A 1 60.45 -16.10 -13.82
N THR A 2 60.48 -17.42 -13.68
CA THR A 2 59.28 -18.26 -13.46
C THR A 2 58.58 -18.00 -12.12
N ALA A 3 59.31 -17.90 -11.00
CA ALA A 3 58.72 -17.74 -9.67
C ALA A 3 57.92 -16.43 -9.48
N ALA A 4 58.42 -15.31 -10.00
CA ALA A 4 57.71 -14.02 -9.94
C ALA A 4 56.41 -14.03 -10.76
N MET A 5 56.40 -14.74 -11.90
CA MET A 5 55.22 -14.92 -12.74
C MET A 5 54.15 -15.78 -12.05
N PHE A 6 54.55 -16.85 -11.36
CA PHE A 6 53.64 -17.67 -10.56
C PHE A 6 53.07 -16.92 -9.35
N GLY A 7 53.88 -16.08 -8.68
CA GLY A 7 53.41 -15.21 -7.60
C GLY A 7 52.37 -14.18 -8.07
N LEU A 8 52.62 -13.52 -9.22
CA LEU A 8 51.68 -12.57 -9.80
C LEU A 8 50.37 -13.25 -10.24
N LEU A 9 50.45 -14.46 -10.82
CA LEU A 9 49.27 -15.27 -11.16
C LEU A 9 48.42 -15.59 -9.93
N GLY A 10 49.06 -15.96 -8.81
CA GLY A 10 48.37 -16.26 -7.56
C GLY A 10 47.60 -15.06 -7.01
N VAL A 11 48.18 -13.86 -7.07
CA VAL A 11 47.53 -12.62 -6.64
C VAL A 11 46.33 -12.27 -7.54
N LEU A 12 46.49 -12.41 -8.87
CA LEU A 12 45.41 -12.14 -9.82
C LEU A 12 44.23 -13.13 -9.64
N LEU A 13 44.52 -14.42 -9.46
CA LEU A 13 43.51 -15.44 -9.20
C LEU A 13 42.81 -15.20 -7.85
N GLY A 14 43.56 -14.86 -6.79
CA GLY A 14 42.99 -14.54 -5.48
C GLY A 14 42.09 -13.30 -5.52
N GLY A 15 42.51 -12.25 -6.24
CA GLY A 15 41.70 -11.05 -6.47
C GLY A 15 40.41 -11.36 -7.23
N PHE A 16 40.50 -12.15 -8.30
CA PHE A 16 39.35 -12.55 -9.10
C PHE A 16 38.33 -13.38 -8.32
N ILE A 17 38.79 -14.38 -7.55
CA ILE A 17 37.92 -15.19 -6.67
C ILE A 17 37.23 -14.30 -5.62
N THR A 18 37.95 -13.32 -5.07
CA THR A 18 37.39 -12.37 -4.10
C THR A 18 36.26 -11.56 -4.71
N VAL A 19 36.46 -10.99 -5.90
CA VAL A 19 35.42 -10.22 -6.61
C VAL A 19 34.21 -11.09 -6.91
N ILE A 20 34.40 -12.33 -7.38
CA ILE A 20 33.29 -13.25 -7.65
C ILE A 20 32.50 -13.52 -6.36
N LYS A 21 33.19 -13.90 -5.28
CA LYS A 21 32.56 -14.21 -4.00
C LYS A 21 31.76 -13.03 -3.48
N GLU A 22 32.31 -11.83 -3.59
CA GLU A 22 31.67 -10.59 -3.14
C GLU A 22 30.42 -10.26 -3.95
N VAL A 23 30.48 -10.42 -5.29
CA VAL A 23 29.32 -10.23 -6.18
C VAL A 23 28.22 -11.24 -5.88
N VAL A 24 28.57 -12.53 -5.70
CA VAL A 24 27.60 -13.59 -5.38
C VAL A 24 26.97 -13.34 -4.01
N PHE A 25 27.79 -13.01 -3.00
CA PHE A 25 27.30 -12.72 -1.65
C PHE A 25 26.37 -11.50 -1.64
N ARG A 26 26.75 -10.40 -2.32
CA ARG A 26 25.89 -9.21 -2.46
C ARG A 26 24.56 -9.54 -3.13
N ARG A 27 24.57 -10.32 -4.21
CA ARG A 27 23.34 -10.75 -4.90
C ARG A 27 22.43 -11.59 -4.01
N ASN A 28 22.98 -12.59 -3.31
CA ASN A 28 22.21 -13.44 -2.41
C ASN A 28 21.63 -12.67 -1.23
N LYS A 29 22.41 -11.73 -0.66
CA LYS A 29 21.94 -10.84 0.40
C LYS A 29 20.80 -9.94 -0.12
N SER A 30 21.00 -9.25 -1.24
CA SER A 30 19.99 -8.39 -1.86
C SER A 30 18.69 -9.12 -2.17
N GLN A 31 18.74 -10.37 -2.63
CA GLN A 31 17.53 -11.18 -2.85
C GLN A 31 16.78 -11.52 -1.56
N LYS A 32 17.50 -11.87 -0.48
CA LYS A 32 16.89 -12.13 0.83
C LYS A 32 16.28 -10.87 1.43
N ASP A 33 16.98 -9.75 1.31
CA ASP A 33 16.52 -8.45 1.80
C ASP A 33 15.27 -7.99 1.02
N LEU A 34 15.25 -8.16 -0.32
CA LEU A 34 14.07 -7.89 -1.17
C LEU A 34 12.88 -8.79 -0.80
N LEU A 35 13.13 -10.08 -0.59
CA LEU A 35 12.09 -11.05 -0.19
C LEU A 35 11.47 -10.64 1.16
N TYR A 36 12.32 -10.35 2.14
CA TYR A 36 11.89 -9.92 3.47
C TYR A 36 11.10 -8.61 3.41
N LEU A 37 11.63 -7.60 2.72
CA LEU A 37 10.95 -6.33 2.49
C LEU A 37 9.57 -6.56 1.87
N SER A 38 9.50 -7.35 0.81
CA SER A 38 8.25 -7.55 0.07
C SER A 38 7.20 -8.25 0.91
N ILE A 39 7.59 -9.18 1.78
CA ILE A 39 6.67 -9.84 2.73
C ILE A 39 6.13 -8.84 3.76
N ILE A 40 7.00 -8.06 4.39
CA ILE A 40 6.61 -7.09 5.43
C ILE A 40 5.71 -6.01 4.85
N VAL A 41 6.17 -5.35 3.78
CA VAL A 41 5.44 -4.23 3.15
C VAL A 41 4.11 -4.71 2.58
N SER A 42 4.07 -5.86 1.89
CA SER A 42 2.81 -6.39 1.36
C SER A 42 1.82 -6.73 2.47
N THR A 43 2.29 -7.24 3.61
CA THR A 43 1.41 -7.58 4.75
C THR A 43 0.78 -6.33 5.37
N GLU A 44 1.56 -5.25 5.53
CA GLU A 44 1.03 -3.98 6.04
C GLU A 44 0.12 -3.29 5.02
N LEU A 45 0.42 -3.36 3.72
CA LEU A 45 -0.48 -2.89 2.66
C LEU A 45 -1.80 -3.68 2.64
N GLU A 46 -1.78 -5.00 2.82
CA GLU A 46 -2.99 -5.82 2.92
C GLU A 46 -3.84 -5.45 4.14
N ARG A 47 -3.20 -5.12 5.27
CA ARG A 47 -3.91 -4.58 6.44
C ARG A 47 -4.55 -3.23 6.12
N PHE A 48 -3.83 -2.35 5.46
CA PHE A 48 -4.36 -1.06 5.00
C PHE A 48 -5.54 -1.23 4.04
N VAL A 49 -5.48 -2.19 3.11
CA VAL A 49 -6.60 -2.54 2.21
C VAL A 49 -7.82 -2.98 3.03
N SER A 50 -7.63 -3.84 4.06
CA SER A 50 -8.71 -4.26 4.96
C SER A 50 -9.36 -3.06 5.65
N GLN A 51 -8.58 -2.12 6.16
CA GLN A 51 -9.11 -0.91 6.80
C GLN A 51 -9.87 -0.04 5.79
N CYS A 52 -9.38 0.06 4.54
CA CYS A 52 -10.10 0.77 3.49
C CYS A 52 -11.45 0.11 3.21
N ILE A 53 -11.52 -1.23 3.19
CA ILE A 53 -12.78 -1.96 3.03
C ILE A 53 -13.74 -1.62 4.18
N ASP A 54 -13.26 -1.60 5.42
CA ASP A 54 -14.08 -1.24 6.57
C ASP A 54 -14.64 0.19 6.41
N ALA A 55 -13.79 1.15 6.08
CA ALA A 55 -14.19 2.55 5.90
C ALA A 55 -15.13 2.79 4.71
N VAL A 56 -15.01 1.99 3.66
CA VAL A 56 -15.88 2.03 2.47
C VAL A 56 -17.28 1.51 2.76
N ASN A 57 -17.41 0.58 3.71
CA ASN A 57 -18.67 -0.04 4.12
C ASN A 57 -19.27 0.60 5.38
N ASP A 58 -18.69 1.70 5.87
CA ASP A 58 -19.20 2.44 7.03
C ASP A 58 -20.50 3.16 6.66
N ASP A 59 -21.62 2.67 7.19
CA ASP A 59 -22.97 3.22 6.99
C ASP A 59 -23.33 4.31 8.01
N GLY A 60 -22.41 4.63 8.91
CA GLY A 60 -22.58 5.64 9.95
C GLY A 60 -23.50 5.24 11.10
N LEU A 61 -23.93 3.96 11.16
CA LEU A 61 -24.85 3.46 12.17
C LEU A 61 -24.12 2.60 13.22
N TYR A 62 -24.32 2.93 14.50
CA TYR A 62 -23.86 2.09 15.59
C TYR A 62 -24.91 1.04 15.92
N HIS A 63 -24.66 -0.23 15.56
CA HIS A 63 -25.63 -1.33 15.69
C HIS A 63 -27.01 -1.01 15.07
N GLY A 64 -27.00 -0.38 13.89
CA GLY A 64 -28.22 0.01 13.18
C GLY A 64 -28.93 1.24 13.76
N GLN A 65 -28.31 1.94 14.72
CA GLN A 65 -28.88 3.11 15.37
C GLN A 65 -28.05 4.36 15.08
N ARG A 66 -28.75 5.49 14.98
CA ARG A 66 -28.15 6.83 14.92
C ARG A 66 -27.65 7.25 16.30
N ASN A 67 -26.79 8.26 16.34
CA ASN A 67 -26.31 8.81 17.60
C ASN A 67 -27.44 9.50 18.40
N THR A 68 -27.12 9.98 19.60
CA THR A 68 -28.09 10.60 20.52
C THR A 68 -28.76 11.86 19.96
N GLN A 69 -28.19 12.48 18.93
CA GLN A 69 -28.74 13.64 18.23
C GLN A 69 -29.53 13.26 16.97
N GLY A 70 -29.72 11.96 16.71
CA GLY A 70 -30.40 11.46 15.52
C GLY A 70 -29.56 11.61 14.25
N CYS A 71 -28.24 11.73 14.36
CA CYS A 71 -27.34 11.85 13.22
C CYS A 71 -26.54 10.55 12.95
N LEU A 72 -26.10 10.37 11.71
CA LEU A 72 -25.06 9.42 11.35
C LEU A 72 -23.69 9.94 11.83
N GLU A 73 -22.81 9.01 12.19
CA GLU A 73 -21.48 9.31 12.70
C GLU A 73 -20.50 8.24 12.21
N VAL A 74 -19.28 8.62 11.85
CA VAL A 74 -18.25 7.66 11.38
C VAL A 74 -18.00 6.60 12.45
N GLN A 75 -18.13 5.32 12.09
CA GLN A 75 -17.97 4.18 13.01
C GLN A 75 -16.61 3.50 12.88
N THR A 76 -15.89 3.76 11.78
CA THR A 76 -14.61 3.12 11.47
C THR A 76 -13.42 4.07 11.63
N ALA A 77 -12.30 3.54 12.12
CA ALA A 77 -11.05 4.30 12.15
C ALA A 77 -10.62 4.65 10.72
N SER A 78 -9.97 5.81 10.55
CA SER A 78 -9.35 6.15 9.27
C SER A 78 -8.24 5.15 8.94
N PRO A 79 -8.23 4.54 7.74
CA PRO A 79 -7.15 3.69 7.27
C PRO A 79 -5.79 4.39 7.35
N GLY A 80 -4.76 3.63 7.74
CA GLY A 80 -3.41 4.16 7.91
C GLY A 80 -2.34 3.18 7.43
N PHE A 81 -1.28 3.73 6.84
CA PHE A 81 -0.10 2.99 6.43
C PHE A 81 1.13 3.74 6.94
N VAL A 82 1.88 3.11 7.85
CA VAL A 82 3.03 3.73 8.51
C VAL A 82 4.29 3.00 8.09
N ILE A 83 5.20 3.74 7.46
CA ILE A 83 6.48 3.23 6.97
C ILE A 83 7.54 3.30 8.08
N ASP A 84 7.41 4.27 8.97
CA ASP A 84 8.33 4.49 10.07
C ASP A 84 8.39 3.26 11.00
N GLY A 85 9.61 2.80 11.26
CA GLY A 85 9.86 1.62 12.09
C GLY A 85 9.90 0.29 11.33
N MET A 86 9.59 0.26 10.03
CA MET A 86 9.82 -0.94 9.21
C MET A 86 11.33 -1.18 9.05
N GLN A 87 11.83 -2.27 9.64
CA GLN A 87 13.25 -2.64 9.57
C GLN A 87 13.56 -3.39 8.27
N VAL A 88 13.41 -2.73 7.13
CA VAL A 88 13.61 -3.30 5.78
C VAL A 88 14.61 -2.47 4.97
N ASP A 89 15.26 -3.09 3.97
CA ASP A 89 16.19 -2.38 3.08
C ASP A 89 15.47 -1.84 1.84
N TRP A 90 15.01 -0.59 1.93
CA TRP A 90 14.31 0.13 0.87
C TRP A 90 15.09 0.23 -0.45
N GLN A 91 16.43 0.17 -0.41
CA GLN A 91 17.27 0.28 -1.60
C GLN A 91 17.19 -0.96 -2.51
N THR A 92 16.60 -2.05 -2.01
CA THR A 92 16.41 -3.28 -2.79
C THR A 92 15.22 -3.21 -3.74
N LEU A 93 14.30 -2.26 -3.54
CA LEU A 93 13.16 -2.07 -4.44
C LEU A 93 13.54 -1.35 -5.73
N PRO A 94 12.88 -1.65 -6.86
CA PRO A 94 13.00 -0.84 -8.05
C PRO A 94 12.37 0.54 -7.81
N ALA A 95 12.94 1.56 -8.44
CA ALA A 95 12.63 2.97 -8.14
C ALA A 95 11.13 3.31 -8.21
N ASN A 96 10.38 2.71 -9.15
CA ASN A 96 8.94 2.91 -9.29
C ASN A 96 8.16 2.34 -8.09
N LEU A 97 8.43 1.10 -7.67
CA LEU A 97 7.78 0.51 -6.50
C LEU A 97 8.16 1.25 -5.22
N LEU A 98 9.43 1.64 -5.10
CA LEU A 98 9.89 2.42 -3.96
C LEU A 98 9.13 3.75 -3.87
N TYR A 99 9.09 4.52 -4.96
CA TYR A 99 8.37 5.79 -5.00
C TYR A 99 6.91 5.63 -4.61
N GLU A 100 6.19 4.68 -5.22
CA GLU A 100 4.76 4.52 -4.97
C GLU A 100 4.44 4.06 -3.54
N VAL A 101 5.28 3.21 -2.94
CA VAL A 101 5.11 2.81 -1.53
C VAL A 101 5.39 4.00 -0.61
N LEU A 102 6.47 4.75 -0.85
CA LEU A 102 6.84 5.90 -0.02
C LEU A 102 5.89 7.10 -0.18
N ASP A 103 5.21 7.22 -1.32
CA ASP A 103 4.22 8.28 -1.60
C ASP A 103 2.82 7.94 -1.06
N LEU A 104 2.57 6.69 -0.62
CA LEU A 104 1.26 6.27 -0.12
C LEU A 104 0.82 7.01 1.16
N PRO A 105 1.67 7.22 2.20
CA PRO A 105 1.28 7.99 3.38
C PRO A 105 0.82 9.41 3.05
N TYR A 106 1.53 10.10 2.15
CA TYR A 106 1.14 11.45 1.72
C TYR A 106 -0.23 11.46 1.03
N GLN A 107 -0.53 10.46 0.20
CA GLN A 107 -1.84 10.35 -0.43
C GLN A 107 -2.96 10.06 0.58
N ILE A 108 -2.67 9.27 1.63
CA ILE A 108 -3.61 9.04 2.74
C ILE A 108 -3.91 10.35 3.46
N GLU A 109 -2.88 11.13 3.78
CA GLU A 109 -3.06 12.45 4.43
C GLU A 109 -3.91 13.38 3.57
N LYS A 110 -3.63 13.46 2.27
CA LYS A 110 -4.41 14.28 1.33
C LYS A 110 -5.87 13.83 1.27
N ALA A 111 -6.13 12.54 1.18
CA ALA A 111 -7.49 11.99 1.21
C ALA A 111 -8.20 12.35 2.52
N GLN A 112 -7.54 12.19 3.66
CA GLN A 112 -8.09 12.56 4.97
C GLN A 112 -8.45 14.05 5.07
N GLN A 113 -7.62 14.93 4.51
CA GLN A 113 -7.90 16.37 4.45
C GLN A 113 -9.15 16.67 3.60
N ILE A 114 -9.31 16.01 2.45
CA ILE A 114 -10.49 16.17 1.58
C ILE A 114 -11.75 15.69 2.30
N ILE A 115 -11.69 14.51 2.93
CA ILE A 115 -12.80 13.93 3.69
C ILE A 115 -13.19 14.86 4.84
N SER A 116 -12.22 15.28 5.64
CA SER A 116 -12.46 16.20 6.77
C SER A 116 -13.11 17.51 6.30
N SER A 117 -12.58 18.09 5.22
CA SER A 117 -13.13 19.33 4.64
C SER A 117 -14.57 19.14 4.15
N THR A 118 -14.88 17.95 3.61
CA THR A 118 -16.25 17.64 3.13
C THR A 118 -17.21 17.49 4.30
N PHE A 119 -16.83 16.78 5.36
CA PHE A 119 -17.65 16.70 6.57
C PHE A 119 -17.86 18.06 7.24
N GLU A 120 -16.86 18.94 7.22
CA GLU A 120 -16.93 20.25 7.89
C GLU A 120 -17.73 21.30 7.10
N TYR A 121 -17.59 21.32 5.77
CA TYR A 121 -18.08 22.44 4.96
C TYR A 121 -19.17 22.08 3.94
N VAL A 122 -19.40 20.79 3.67
CA VAL A 122 -20.33 20.35 2.61
C VAL A 122 -21.42 19.47 3.17
N ALA A 123 -21.07 18.47 3.97
CA ALA A 123 -21.99 17.48 4.48
C ALA A 123 -22.96 18.10 5.49
N THR A 124 -24.24 17.74 5.40
CA THR A 124 -25.28 18.31 6.27
C THR A 124 -25.95 17.25 7.15
N PRO A 125 -26.28 17.56 8.41
CA PRO A 125 -27.05 16.66 9.26
C PRO A 125 -28.48 16.46 8.70
N PRO A 126 -29.13 15.33 9.02
CA PRO A 126 -28.68 14.29 9.95
C PRO A 126 -27.80 13.19 9.31
N ASP A 127 -27.72 13.14 7.98
CA ASP A 127 -27.16 11.99 7.27
C ASP A 127 -25.69 12.17 6.90
N TYR A 128 -25.24 13.42 6.69
CA TYR A 128 -23.89 13.72 6.24
C TYR A 128 -23.49 12.94 4.98
N ASP A 129 -24.45 12.69 4.09
CA ASP A 129 -24.30 11.83 2.91
C ASP A 129 -23.05 12.18 2.08
N GLU A 130 -22.80 13.48 1.85
CA GLU A 130 -21.64 13.94 1.09
C GLU A 130 -20.31 13.53 1.75
N GLY A 131 -20.25 13.57 3.08
CA GLY A 131 -19.06 13.18 3.84
C GLY A 131 -18.81 11.67 3.75
N PHE A 132 -19.85 10.85 3.90
CA PHE A 132 -19.75 9.40 3.77
C PHE A 132 -19.42 8.97 2.33
N TRP A 133 -20.00 9.63 1.32
CA TRP A 133 -19.68 9.38 -0.08
C TRP A 133 -18.24 9.74 -0.42
N GLU A 134 -17.75 10.91 0.01
CA GLU A 134 -16.36 11.31 -0.20
C GLU A 134 -15.40 10.35 0.51
N ARG A 135 -15.71 9.98 1.75
CA ARG A 135 -14.95 8.98 2.52
C ARG A 135 -14.85 7.65 1.79
N SER A 136 -15.98 7.12 1.33
CA SER A 136 -16.04 5.86 0.60
C SER A 136 -15.27 5.94 -0.73
N TYR A 137 -15.41 7.06 -1.46
CA TYR A 137 -14.71 7.27 -2.72
C TYR A 137 -13.18 7.32 -2.56
N GLN A 138 -12.68 8.17 -1.66
CA GLN A 138 -11.25 8.35 -1.43
C GLN A 138 -10.57 7.04 -0.95
N TYR A 139 -11.19 6.33 -0.02
CA TYR A 139 -10.63 5.05 0.45
C TYR A 139 -10.80 3.89 -0.52
N SER A 140 -11.79 3.93 -1.42
CA SER A 140 -11.87 2.98 -2.53
C SER A 140 -10.67 3.13 -3.48
N ILE A 141 -10.29 4.36 -3.82
CA ILE A 141 -9.13 4.64 -4.68
C ILE A 141 -7.83 4.15 -4.00
N LEU A 142 -7.62 4.53 -2.75
CA LEU A 142 -6.41 4.16 -1.99
C LEU A 142 -6.33 2.65 -1.75
N GLY A 143 -7.44 2.00 -1.43
CA GLY A 143 -7.52 0.55 -1.24
C GLY A 143 -7.17 -0.21 -2.52
N LEU A 144 -7.71 0.19 -3.67
CA LEU A 144 -7.36 -0.42 -4.96
C LEU A 144 -5.88 -0.20 -5.33
N LYS A 145 -5.34 1.00 -5.08
CA LYS A 145 -3.92 1.29 -5.31
C LYS A 145 -3.01 0.42 -4.43
N ALA A 146 -3.33 0.29 -3.15
CA ALA A 146 -2.56 -0.55 -2.24
C ALA A 146 -2.64 -2.04 -2.60
N ALA A 147 -3.81 -2.52 -3.01
CA ALA A 147 -3.97 -3.91 -3.48
C ALA A 147 -3.13 -4.19 -4.74
N ASP A 148 -3.06 -3.25 -5.67
CA ASP A 148 -2.18 -3.36 -6.85
C ASP A 148 -0.69 -3.36 -6.45
N LEU A 149 -0.28 -2.51 -5.48
CA LEU A 149 1.09 -2.50 -4.95
C LEU A 149 1.47 -3.86 -4.33
N VAL A 150 0.56 -4.48 -3.57
CA VAL A 150 0.77 -5.83 -3.00
C VAL A 150 1.08 -6.84 -4.09
N VAL A 151 0.25 -6.86 -5.15
CA VAL A 151 0.44 -7.80 -6.27
C VAL A 151 1.80 -7.58 -6.92
N ARG A 152 2.14 -6.34 -7.25
CA ARG A 152 3.41 -6.01 -7.91
C ARG A 152 4.64 -6.29 -7.05
N LEU A 153 4.59 -6.00 -5.75
CA LEU A 153 5.67 -6.33 -4.80
C LEU A 153 5.91 -7.84 -4.73
N ARG A 154 4.83 -8.62 -4.60
CA ARG A 154 4.90 -10.09 -4.54
C ARG A 154 5.40 -10.69 -5.87
N ILE A 155 4.94 -10.19 -7.02
CA ILE A 155 5.46 -10.61 -8.34
C ILE A 155 6.95 -10.33 -8.45
N HIS A 156 7.38 -9.11 -8.12
CA HIS A 156 8.78 -8.69 -8.26
C HIS A 156 9.72 -9.53 -7.38
N SER A 157 9.29 -9.86 -6.17
CA SER A 157 10.06 -10.66 -5.21
C SER A 157 9.84 -12.18 -5.31
N ARG A 158 8.98 -12.63 -6.23
CA ARG A 158 8.57 -14.04 -6.38
C ARG A 158 7.97 -14.64 -5.11
N VAL A 159 7.33 -13.80 -4.30
CA VAL A 159 6.52 -14.26 -3.18
C VAL A 159 5.18 -14.78 -3.74
N PRO A 160 4.68 -15.93 -3.26
CA PRO A 160 3.36 -16.40 -3.65
C PRO A 160 2.28 -15.35 -3.41
N GLN A 161 1.36 -15.23 -4.37
CA GLN A 161 0.14 -14.47 -4.18
C GLN A 161 -0.75 -15.19 -3.17
N ARG A 162 -1.49 -14.42 -2.38
CA ARG A 162 -2.55 -15.02 -1.55
C ARG A 162 -3.74 -15.34 -2.44
N GLU A 163 -4.38 -16.48 -2.19
CA GLU A 163 -5.61 -16.83 -2.90
C GLU A 163 -6.72 -15.85 -2.52
N THR A 164 -7.33 -15.21 -3.51
CA THR A 164 -8.52 -14.37 -3.33
C THR A 164 -9.75 -15.16 -3.76
N SER A 165 -10.65 -15.50 -2.83
CA SER A 165 -11.85 -16.28 -3.14
C SER A 165 -12.90 -15.41 -3.85
N GLY A 166 -13.11 -15.62 -5.16
CA GLY A 166 -14.35 -15.43 -5.95
C GLY A 166 -15.13 -14.10 -5.93
N TRP A 167 -15.43 -13.54 -4.77
CA TRP A 167 -15.98 -12.20 -4.56
C TRP A 167 -14.90 -11.39 -3.84
N THR A 168 -14.28 -10.42 -4.52
CA THR A 168 -13.24 -9.63 -3.87
C THR A 168 -13.86 -8.39 -3.26
N PRO A 169 -13.57 -8.06 -2.00
CA PRO A 169 -13.93 -6.76 -1.42
C PRO A 169 -13.46 -5.54 -2.24
N LEU A 170 -12.53 -5.75 -3.19
CA LEU A 170 -12.08 -4.76 -4.16
C LEU A 170 -13.13 -4.45 -5.24
N ASP A 171 -14.01 -5.39 -5.57
CA ASP A 171 -15.09 -5.16 -6.55
C ASP A 171 -16.08 -4.14 -6.02
N ALA A 172 -16.39 -4.18 -4.71
CA ALA A 172 -17.21 -3.17 -4.04
C ALA A 172 -16.58 -1.77 -4.11
N MET A 173 -15.24 -1.67 -3.95
CA MET A 173 -14.52 -0.41 -4.11
C MET A 173 -14.63 0.14 -5.54
N ARG A 174 -14.50 -0.72 -6.55
CA ARG A 174 -14.66 -0.32 -7.96
C ARG A 174 -16.07 0.20 -8.23
N GLU A 175 -17.08 -0.54 -7.75
CA GLU A 175 -18.48 -0.15 -7.90
C GLU A 175 -18.77 1.20 -7.23
N ASN A 176 -18.22 1.45 -6.04
CA ASN A 176 -18.39 2.72 -5.33
C ASN A 176 -17.75 3.89 -6.08
N ILE A 177 -16.55 3.70 -6.66
CA ILE A 177 -15.92 4.71 -7.52
C ILE A 177 -16.84 5.03 -8.70
N GLU A 178 -17.31 4.02 -9.42
CA GLU A 178 -18.16 4.25 -10.59
C GLU A 178 -19.49 4.94 -10.23
N LYS A 179 -20.10 4.58 -9.09
CA LYS A 179 -21.32 5.24 -8.58
C LYS A 179 -21.06 6.72 -8.31
N TYR A 180 -19.95 7.03 -7.64
CA TYR A 180 -19.58 8.40 -7.31
C TYR A 180 -19.27 9.23 -8.57
N GLU A 181 -18.50 8.67 -9.50
CA GLU A 181 -18.17 9.36 -10.77
C GLU A 181 -19.42 9.66 -11.59
N ARG A 182 -20.34 8.69 -11.74
CA ARG A 182 -21.63 8.93 -12.41
C ARG A 182 -22.46 10.03 -11.73
N TYR A 183 -22.49 10.03 -10.40
CA TYR A 183 -23.19 11.06 -9.63
C TYR A 183 -22.58 12.44 -9.89
N ARG A 184 -21.25 12.57 -9.82
CA ARG A 184 -20.54 13.82 -10.08
C ARG A 184 -20.79 14.34 -11.49
N ASP A 185 -20.65 13.47 -12.49
CA ASP A 185 -20.79 13.85 -13.90
C ASP A 185 -22.23 14.28 -14.24
N SER A 186 -23.24 13.80 -13.50
CA SER A 186 -24.64 14.22 -13.66
C SER A 186 -24.93 15.65 -13.16
N ARG A 187 -24.01 16.26 -12.41
CA ARG A 187 -24.13 17.62 -11.84
C ARG A 187 -23.27 18.67 -12.56
N THR A 188 -22.47 18.25 -13.55
CA THR A 188 -21.68 19.10 -14.46
C THR A 188 -22.37 19.27 -15.80
#